data_AF-A0A9D5C9T5-F1
#
_entry.id   AF-A0A9D5C9T5-F1
#
_cell.length_a   1.000
_cell.length_b   1.000
_cell.length_c   1.000
_cell.angle_alpha   90.00
_cell.angle_beta   90.00
_cell.angle_gamma   90.00
#
_symmetry.space_group_name_H-M   'P 1'
#
loop_
_entity.id
_entity.type
_entity.pdbx_description
1 polymer ?
#
loop_
_entity_poly.entity_id
_entity_poly.type
_entity_poly.pdbx_seq_one_letter_code
_entity_poly.pdbx_strand_id
1 'polypeptide(L)'
;MEWTISMATAAIPGLSSGGAARDSPAKEKLFGRTPLPLFFLRARKLRSVRALASRAFLFAFSLLALLLLSRRVSPHYSSVSASPRGGYTVLINTWKRNSLLKEVVAHYASCSRVDAIRVVWSEIDPPSDNLEAHLMKLVLSKSHSIHRPNFRFELNEEDNLNNRFKPIEDLKNDAIFSVDDDVIVPCPTFRFCIYSMAECF
;
A
#
# COMPACT_ATOMS: atom_id res chain seq x y z
N MET A 1 77.12 -45.21 17.06
CA MET A 1 78.53 -45.05 16.67
C MET A 1 78.55 -44.45 15.27
N GLU A 2 79.61 -43.69 14.97
CA GLU A 2 79.89 -43.00 13.69
C GLU A 2 79.11 -41.69 13.47
N TRP A 3 79.70 -40.54 13.86
CA TRP A 3 80.68 -39.68 13.13
C TRP A 3 79.96 -38.97 11.94
N THR A 4 80.13 -37.68 11.62
CA THR A 4 81.35 -36.86 11.58
C THR A 4 81.00 -35.39 11.32
N ILE A 5 81.99 -34.55 11.61
CA ILE A 5 82.20 -33.10 11.41
C ILE A 5 82.48 -32.74 9.92
N SER A 6 82.24 -31.49 9.47
CA SER A 6 83.14 -30.64 8.64
C SER A 6 82.41 -29.51 7.91
N MET A 7 82.79 -28.23 8.12
CA MET A 7 83.76 -27.39 7.35
C MET A 7 83.17 -26.87 6.02
N ALA A 8 82.91 -25.56 5.84
CA ALA A 8 83.84 -24.43 5.67
C ALA A 8 84.53 -24.39 4.29
N THR A 9 84.67 -23.17 3.76
CA THR A 9 85.58 -22.70 2.66
C THR A 9 85.32 -23.26 1.26
N ALA A 10 85.64 -22.65 0.12
CA ALA A 10 86.12 -21.36 -0.40
C ALA A 10 85.86 -21.47 -1.93
N ALA A 11 85.69 -20.44 -2.75
CA ALA A 11 86.75 -19.65 -3.38
C ALA A 11 86.20 -19.08 -4.70
N ILE A 12 86.71 -17.90 -5.08
CA ILE A 12 86.48 -17.13 -6.31
C ILE A 12 87.43 -17.65 -7.41
N PRO A 13 87.10 -17.55 -8.71
CA PRO A 13 87.73 -16.52 -9.58
C PRO A 13 86.69 -15.95 -10.58
N GLY A 14 86.76 -14.75 -11.12
CA GLY A 14 87.85 -13.94 -11.66
C GLY A 14 87.21 -13.22 -12.86
N LEU A 15 87.08 -11.89 -12.85
CA LEU A 15 88.11 -10.88 -13.14
C LEU A 15 88.40 -10.74 -14.63
N SER A 16 88.13 -9.55 -15.17
CA SER A 16 88.88 -8.83 -16.23
C SER A 16 87.93 -7.79 -16.85
N SER A 17 88.26 -6.52 -17.07
CA SER A 17 89.44 -5.66 -16.83
C SER A 17 88.91 -4.21 -16.97
N GLY A 18 89.25 -3.26 -16.11
CA GLY A 18 90.44 -2.39 -16.21
C GLY A 18 90.12 -1.18 -17.12
N GLY A 19 90.24 0.09 -16.77
CA GLY A 19 90.75 0.90 -15.65
C GLY A 19 90.55 2.37 -16.10
N ALA A 20 90.89 3.46 -15.44
CA ALA A 20 91.27 3.82 -14.08
C ALA A 20 91.31 5.37 -14.11
N ALA A 21 90.73 6.07 -13.13
CA ALA A 21 91.28 7.31 -12.56
C ALA A 21 90.36 7.93 -11.49
N ARG A 22 90.87 7.82 -10.25
CA ARG A 22 90.84 8.83 -9.18
C ARG A 22 89.59 8.97 -8.29
N ASP A 23 89.79 8.39 -7.10
CA ASP A 23 89.56 8.94 -5.76
C ASP A 23 88.28 8.54 -4.99
N SER A 24 88.55 7.78 -3.93
CA SER A 24 87.75 7.24 -2.83
C SER A 24 88.53 7.54 -1.54
N PRO A 25 88.09 7.22 -0.30
CA PRO A 25 86.75 6.85 0.19
C PRO A 25 86.37 7.49 1.56
N ALA A 26 85.07 7.54 1.87
CA ALA A 26 84.54 7.22 3.20
C ALA A 26 83.02 6.98 3.10
N LYS A 27 82.66 5.74 2.74
CA LYS A 27 81.39 5.11 3.16
C LYS A 27 81.56 4.79 4.66
N GLU A 28 80.55 4.69 5.52
CA GLU A 28 79.34 3.90 5.39
C GLU A 28 78.56 4.06 6.71
N LYS A 29 77.25 4.29 6.63
CA LYS A 29 76.25 3.81 7.62
C LYS A 29 74.86 4.13 7.06
N LEU A 30 74.41 3.28 6.14
CA LEU A 30 73.00 3.21 5.75
C LEU A 30 72.55 1.75 5.86
N PHE A 31 72.32 1.31 7.09
CA PHE A 31 71.54 0.11 7.35
C PHE A 31 70.17 0.58 7.84
N GLY A 32 69.19 0.59 6.95
CA GLY A 32 67.87 1.06 7.31
C GLY A 32 66.87 1.07 6.16
N ARG A 33 66.09 0.00 6.11
CA ARG A 33 64.73 -0.08 5.56
C ARG A 33 64.62 -0.33 4.06
N THR A 34 64.41 -1.61 3.76
CA THR A 34 63.53 -2.13 2.71
C THR A 34 62.49 -1.11 2.19
N PRO A 35 62.40 -0.90 0.86
CA PRO A 35 61.29 -0.14 0.31
C PRO A 35 60.02 -0.98 0.42
N LEU A 36 59.12 -0.61 1.33
CA LEU A 36 57.74 -1.08 1.33
C LEU A 36 57.11 -0.74 -0.03
N PRO A 37 56.48 -1.69 -0.74
CA PRO A 37 56.19 -1.51 -2.16
C PRO A 37 55.08 -0.47 -2.36
N LEU A 38 55.31 0.51 -3.24
CA LEU A 38 54.32 1.47 -3.78
C LEU A 38 53.02 0.80 -4.28
N PHE A 39 53.05 -0.50 -4.58
CA PHE A 39 51.89 -1.32 -4.93
C PHE A 39 50.87 -1.46 -3.79
N PHE A 40 51.29 -1.48 -2.51
CA PHE A 40 50.36 -1.61 -1.38
C PHE A 40 49.57 -0.32 -1.11
N LEU A 41 50.18 0.86 -1.31
CA LEU A 41 49.50 2.15 -1.20
C LEU A 41 48.52 2.38 -2.34
N ARG A 42 48.88 2.01 -3.58
CA ARG A 42 48.00 2.11 -4.75
C ARG A 42 46.81 1.15 -4.67
N ALA A 43 47.03 -0.07 -4.16
CA ALA A 43 45.96 -1.06 -3.93
C ALA A 43 45.02 -0.67 -2.77
N ARG A 44 45.50 -0.01 -1.71
CA ARG A 44 44.65 0.57 -0.64
C ARG A 44 43.81 1.73 -1.15
N LYS A 45 44.41 2.63 -1.94
CA LYS A 45 43.69 3.77 -2.54
C LYS A 45 42.58 3.30 -3.47
N LEU A 46 42.86 2.33 -4.35
CA LEU A 46 41.87 1.75 -5.27
C LEU A 46 40.76 0.96 -4.53
N ARG A 47 41.09 0.22 -3.46
CA ARG A 47 40.09 -0.44 -2.60
C ARG A 47 39.23 0.56 -1.85
N SER A 48 39.80 1.65 -1.35
CA SER A 48 39.03 2.72 -0.67
C SER A 48 38.12 3.49 -1.64
N VAL A 49 38.58 3.74 -2.87
CA VAL A 49 37.78 4.43 -3.90
C VAL A 49 36.67 3.51 -4.41
N ARG A 50 36.92 2.21 -4.58
CA ARG A 50 35.88 1.22 -4.92
C ARG A 50 34.86 1.04 -3.79
N ALA A 51 35.30 1.03 -2.53
CA ALA A 51 34.42 0.96 -1.37
C ALA A 51 33.62 2.26 -1.15
N LEU A 52 34.19 3.42 -1.45
CA LEU A 52 33.50 4.70 -1.38
C LEU A 52 32.51 4.85 -2.54
N ALA A 53 32.89 4.44 -3.75
CA ALA A 53 32.02 4.42 -4.91
C ALA A 53 30.86 3.43 -4.73
N SER A 54 31.10 2.25 -4.14
CA SER A 54 30.03 1.29 -3.86
C SER A 54 29.08 1.81 -2.76
N ARG A 55 29.60 2.47 -1.71
CA ARG A 55 28.76 3.13 -0.69
C ARG A 55 27.94 4.27 -1.29
N ALA A 56 28.54 5.09 -2.16
CA ALA A 56 27.84 6.16 -2.86
C ALA A 56 26.75 5.61 -3.80
N PHE A 57 27.03 4.52 -4.51
CA PHE A 57 26.06 3.85 -5.38
C PHE A 57 24.91 3.23 -4.59
N LEU A 58 25.18 2.55 -3.47
CA LEU A 58 24.15 2.00 -2.59
C LEU A 58 23.28 3.11 -1.97
N PHE A 59 23.88 4.24 -1.59
CA PHE A 59 23.15 5.39 -1.08
C PHE A 59 22.27 6.04 -2.16
N ALA A 60 22.81 6.22 -3.37
CA ALA A 60 22.04 6.74 -4.50
C ALA A 60 20.91 5.80 -4.93
N PHE A 61 21.15 4.48 -4.94
CA PHE A 61 20.13 3.48 -5.23
C PHE A 61 19.07 3.42 -4.12
N SER A 62 19.46 3.54 -2.86
CA SER A 62 18.52 3.62 -1.73
C SER A 62 17.66 4.90 -1.80
N LEU A 63 18.27 6.06 -2.10
CA LEU A 63 17.53 7.30 -2.33
C LEU A 63 16.61 7.21 -3.54
N LEU A 64 17.06 6.61 -4.65
CA LEU A 64 16.22 6.39 -5.82
C LEU A 64 15.08 5.41 -5.52
N ALA A 65 15.35 4.32 -4.82
CA ALA A 65 14.33 3.38 -4.37
C ALA A 65 13.32 4.08 -3.43
N LEU A 66 13.78 4.89 -2.47
CA LEU A 66 12.92 5.71 -1.60
C LEU A 66 12.11 6.72 -2.41
N LEU A 67 12.66 7.34 -3.45
CA LEU A 67 11.94 8.27 -4.34
C LEU A 67 10.92 7.53 -5.22
N LEU A 68 11.22 6.31 -5.67
CA LEU A 68 10.30 5.47 -6.44
C LEU A 68 9.21 4.86 -5.54
N LEU A 69 9.57 4.49 -4.30
CA LEU A 69 8.66 4.04 -3.26
C LEU A 69 7.80 5.19 -2.76
N SER A 70 8.32 6.42 -2.60
CA SER A 70 7.52 7.60 -2.25
C SER A 70 6.65 8.08 -3.40
N ARG A 71 7.01 7.76 -4.65
CA ARG A 71 6.12 7.90 -5.82
C ARG A 71 5.02 6.83 -5.86
N ARG A 72 5.28 5.62 -5.33
CA ARG A 72 4.25 4.55 -5.16
C ARG A 72 3.42 4.73 -3.88
N VAL A 73 3.98 5.38 -2.86
CA VAL A 73 3.35 5.85 -1.63
C VAL A 73 3.15 7.36 -1.75
N SER A 74 2.67 7.79 -2.91
CA SER A 74 1.65 8.81 -2.87
C SER A 74 0.36 8.02 -2.76
N PRO A 75 -0.17 7.76 -1.55
CA PRO A 75 -1.59 7.61 -1.50
C PRO A 75 -2.08 8.97 -1.98
N HIS A 76 -2.38 9.09 -3.27
CA HIS A 76 -3.55 9.83 -3.65
C HIS A 76 -4.74 9.11 -2.98
N TYR A 77 -4.81 9.16 -1.64
CA TYR A 77 -5.96 9.73 -1.00
C TYR A 77 -6.03 11.15 -1.57
N SER A 78 -6.46 11.23 -2.83
CA SER A 78 -7.42 12.24 -3.15
C SER A 78 -8.43 12.03 -2.04
N SER A 79 -8.38 12.88 -1.02
CA SER A 79 -9.63 13.35 -0.45
C SER A 79 -10.31 13.98 -1.66
N VAL A 80 -10.90 13.13 -2.50
CA VAL A 80 -12.16 13.46 -3.08
C VAL A 80 -12.91 13.74 -1.80
N SER A 81 -12.98 15.03 -1.45
CA SER A 81 -14.19 15.60 -0.91
C SER A 81 -15.26 15.33 -1.97
N ALA A 82 -15.54 14.05 -2.23
CA ALA A 82 -16.80 13.50 -2.61
C ALA A 82 -17.56 13.67 -1.31
N SER A 83 -17.89 14.92 -0.99
CA SER A 83 -19.29 15.12 -0.70
C SER A 83 -19.96 14.66 -2.00
N PRO A 84 -20.60 13.48 -2.07
CA PRO A 84 -21.38 13.16 -3.25
C PRO A 84 -22.26 14.38 -3.50
N ARG A 85 -22.06 15.08 -4.61
CA ARG A 85 -22.90 16.24 -4.91
C ARG A 85 -24.34 15.77 -5.19
N GLY A 86 -24.54 14.46 -5.37
CA GLY A 86 -25.82 13.75 -5.39
C GLY A 86 -26.19 13.12 -4.03
N GLY A 87 -27.37 12.52 -3.99
CA GLY A 87 -27.78 11.70 -2.87
C GLY A 87 -27.15 10.32 -2.91
N TYR A 88 -27.72 9.40 -2.15
CA TYR A 88 -27.20 8.05 -1.99
C TYR A 88 -28.34 7.02 -2.01
N THR A 89 -27.98 5.77 -2.26
CA THR A 89 -28.92 4.64 -2.20
C THR A 89 -28.88 3.99 -0.83
N VAL A 90 -30.03 3.69 -0.24
CA VAL A 90 -30.13 2.80 0.92
C VAL A 90 -30.49 1.40 0.44
N LEU A 91 -29.66 0.42 0.75
CA LEU A 91 -29.84 -0.99 0.43
C LEU A 91 -30.22 -1.74 1.71
N ILE A 92 -31.45 -2.20 1.80
CA ILE A 92 -32.03 -2.81 3.00
C ILE A 92 -32.12 -4.32 2.77
N ASN A 93 -31.45 -5.11 3.59
CA ASN A 93 -31.62 -6.56 3.59
C ASN A 93 -32.81 -6.96 4.49
N THR A 94 -33.66 -7.87 4.03
CA THR A 94 -34.84 -8.34 4.78
C THR A 94 -35.09 -9.83 4.56
N TRP A 95 -35.62 -10.49 5.60
CA TRP A 95 -36.13 -11.86 5.54
C TRP A 95 -37.23 -12.08 6.58
N LYS A 96 -38.47 -12.30 6.14
CA LYS A 96 -39.64 -12.64 6.97
C LYS A 96 -40.01 -11.62 8.06
N ARG A 97 -39.54 -10.38 7.95
CA ARG A 97 -39.70 -9.32 8.98
C ARG A 97 -40.43 -8.10 8.44
N ASN A 98 -41.57 -8.32 7.79
CA ASN A 98 -42.37 -7.29 7.13
C ASN A 98 -42.72 -6.07 8.00
N SER A 99 -42.87 -6.23 9.33
CA SER A 99 -43.12 -5.10 10.23
C SER A 99 -41.91 -4.18 10.36
N LEU A 100 -40.72 -4.75 10.58
CA LEU A 100 -39.48 -4.00 10.71
C LEU A 100 -39.09 -3.36 9.37
N LEU A 101 -39.27 -4.09 8.27
CA LEU A 101 -39.10 -3.56 6.92
C LEU A 101 -39.92 -2.27 6.70
N LYS A 102 -41.17 -2.22 7.16
CA LYS A 102 -42.01 -1.01 7.04
C LYS A 102 -41.45 0.14 7.86
N GLU A 103 -40.99 -0.12 9.08
CA GLU A 103 -40.43 0.89 9.97
C GLU A 103 -39.15 1.49 9.40
N VAL A 104 -38.21 0.63 8.98
CA VAL A 104 -36.91 1.05 8.44
C VAL A 104 -37.06 1.75 7.08
N VAL A 105 -37.96 1.29 6.20
CA VAL A 105 -38.27 1.97 4.93
C VAL A 105 -38.91 3.33 5.20
N ALA A 106 -39.85 3.42 6.13
CA ALA A 106 -40.48 4.69 6.48
C ALA A 106 -39.47 5.71 7.03
N HIS A 107 -38.52 5.26 7.86
CA HIS A 107 -37.43 6.09 8.37
C HIS A 107 -36.55 6.61 7.24
N TYR A 108 -35.94 5.72 6.45
CA TYR A 108 -35.01 6.16 5.41
C TYR A 108 -35.69 6.95 4.28
N ALA A 109 -36.96 6.68 3.98
CA ALA A 109 -37.73 7.50 3.05
C ALA A 109 -37.90 8.96 3.51
N SER A 110 -37.84 9.22 4.82
CA SER A 110 -37.89 10.57 5.39
C SER A 110 -36.52 11.27 5.44
N CYS A 111 -35.42 10.56 5.25
CA CYS A 111 -34.09 11.16 5.29
C CYS A 111 -33.85 12.03 4.04
N SER A 112 -33.30 13.22 4.24
CA SER A 112 -32.89 14.09 3.14
C SER A 112 -31.78 13.42 2.31
N ARG A 113 -31.85 13.55 0.98
CA ARG A 113 -30.83 13.07 0.02
C ARG A 113 -30.74 11.54 -0.14
N VAL A 114 -31.77 10.79 0.28
CA VAL A 114 -31.96 9.41 -0.16
C VAL A 114 -32.55 9.44 -1.57
N ASP A 115 -31.74 9.10 -2.57
CA ASP A 115 -32.16 9.10 -3.99
C ASP A 115 -32.90 7.80 -4.36
N ALA A 116 -32.53 6.70 -3.71
CA ALA A 116 -33.13 5.40 -3.93
C ALA A 116 -33.15 4.56 -2.66
N ILE A 117 -34.17 3.70 -2.57
CA ILE A 117 -34.28 2.64 -1.57
C ILE A 117 -34.41 1.33 -2.34
N ARG A 118 -33.46 0.42 -2.12
CA ARG A 118 -33.45 -0.93 -2.70
C ARG A 118 -33.63 -1.93 -1.57
N VAL A 119 -34.60 -2.81 -1.68
CA VAL A 119 -34.86 -3.86 -0.69
C VAL A 119 -34.37 -5.18 -1.26
N VAL A 120 -33.30 -5.73 -0.71
CA VAL A 120 -32.81 -7.07 -1.03
C VAL A 120 -33.77 -8.07 -0.40
N TRP A 121 -34.58 -8.69 -1.24
CA TRP A 121 -35.57 -9.66 -0.82
C TRP A 121 -34.93 -11.04 -0.82
N SER A 122 -34.78 -11.64 0.36
CA SER A 122 -34.12 -12.94 0.54
C SER A 122 -35.11 -14.09 0.75
N GLU A 123 -36.40 -13.91 0.48
CA GLU A 123 -37.37 -15.02 0.52
C GLU A 123 -37.55 -15.64 -0.86
N ILE A 124 -37.86 -16.94 -0.89
CA ILE A 124 -38.08 -17.71 -2.14
C ILE A 124 -39.28 -17.14 -2.90
N ASP A 125 -40.39 -16.91 -2.19
CA ASP A 125 -41.57 -16.30 -2.79
C ASP A 125 -41.37 -14.79 -2.86
N PRO A 126 -41.84 -14.12 -3.93
CA PRO A 126 -41.76 -12.66 -4.04
C PRO A 126 -42.57 -11.98 -2.93
N PRO A 127 -42.28 -10.70 -2.62
CA PRO A 127 -43.10 -9.94 -1.69
C PRO A 127 -44.54 -9.89 -2.19
N SER A 128 -45.51 -10.04 -1.28
CA SER A 128 -46.93 -9.95 -1.66
C SER A 128 -47.26 -8.55 -2.22
N ASP A 129 -48.15 -8.49 -3.21
CA ASP A 129 -48.61 -7.22 -3.81
C ASP A 129 -49.08 -6.17 -2.78
N ASN A 130 -49.73 -6.62 -1.70
CA ASN A 130 -50.18 -5.74 -0.62
C ASN A 130 -49.00 -5.10 0.12
N LEU A 131 -47.95 -5.88 0.40
CA LEU A 131 -46.73 -5.37 1.03
C LEU A 131 -46.04 -4.35 0.12
N GLU A 132 -45.88 -4.68 -1.16
CA GLU A 132 -45.26 -3.78 -2.14
C GLU A 132 -46.04 -2.46 -2.26
N ALA A 133 -47.35 -2.53 -2.49
CA ALA A 133 -48.21 -1.35 -2.58
C ALA A 133 -48.16 -0.50 -1.30
N HIS A 134 -48.13 -1.14 -0.13
CA HIS A 134 -48.02 -0.46 1.16
C HIS A 134 -46.69 0.28 1.29
N LEU A 135 -45.57 -0.36 0.94
CA LEU A 135 -44.24 0.26 1.01
C LEU A 135 -44.10 1.40 -0.01
N MET A 136 -44.59 1.23 -1.24
CA MET A 136 -44.62 2.31 -2.24
C MET A 136 -45.39 3.52 -1.71
N LYS A 137 -46.58 3.30 -1.13
CA LYS A 137 -47.37 4.38 -0.51
C LYS A 137 -46.64 5.01 0.68
N LEU A 138 -45.97 4.20 1.51
CA LEU A 138 -45.16 4.69 2.63
C LEU A 138 -44.05 5.62 2.15
N VAL A 139 -43.25 5.18 1.17
CA VAL A 139 -42.15 5.98 0.59
C VAL A 139 -42.68 7.30 0.04
N LEU A 140 -43.80 7.28 -0.71
CA LEU A 140 -44.43 8.49 -1.21
C LEU A 140 -44.92 9.43 -0.09
N SER A 141 -45.43 8.87 1.02
CA SER A 141 -45.98 9.66 2.13
C SER A 141 -44.91 10.26 3.05
N LYS A 142 -43.77 9.57 3.20
CA LYS A 142 -42.68 9.96 4.12
C LYS A 142 -41.62 10.83 3.45
N SER A 143 -41.49 10.72 2.13
CA SER A 143 -40.54 11.53 1.37
C SER A 143 -40.91 13.00 1.29
N HIS A 144 -39.88 13.83 1.13
CA HIS A 144 -40.05 15.25 0.88
C HIS A 144 -40.63 15.47 -0.52
N SER A 145 -41.56 16.44 -0.67
CA SER A 145 -42.28 16.67 -1.94
C SER A 145 -41.37 16.92 -3.15
N ILE A 146 -40.20 17.51 -2.93
CA ILE A 146 -39.21 17.86 -3.96
C ILE A 146 -38.35 16.65 -4.35
N HIS A 147 -38.21 15.67 -3.47
CA HIS A 147 -37.28 14.57 -3.66
C HIS A 147 -37.86 13.25 -3.13
N ARG A 148 -38.26 12.40 -4.08
CA ARG A 148 -38.89 11.10 -3.81
C ARG A 148 -37.89 9.99 -4.14
N PRO A 149 -37.50 9.15 -3.16
CA PRO A 149 -36.62 8.03 -3.43
C PRO A 149 -37.23 7.07 -4.44
N ASN A 150 -36.42 6.58 -5.38
CA ASN A 150 -36.79 5.46 -6.23
C ASN A 150 -36.81 4.18 -5.38
N PHE A 151 -37.98 3.62 -5.12
CA PHE A 151 -38.17 2.41 -4.33
C PHE A 151 -38.32 1.17 -5.23
N ARG A 152 -37.54 0.12 -4.97
CA ARG A 152 -37.63 -1.18 -5.66
C ARG A 152 -37.21 -2.35 -4.77
N PHE A 153 -37.73 -3.53 -5.08
CA PHE A 153 -37.21 -4.80 -4.59
C PHE A 153 -36.15 -5.36 -5.54
N GLU A 154 -35.08 -5.88 -4.96
CA GLU A 154 -34.07 -6.70 -5.63
C GLU A 154 -34.38 -8.16 -5.32
N LEU A 155 -35.07 -8.82 -6.25
CA LEU A 155 -35.50 -10.22 -6.10
C LEU A 155 -34.36 -11.17 -6.44
N ASN A 156 -34.29 -12.28 -5.72
CA ASN A 156 -33.25 -13.28 -5.88
C ASN A 156 -33.87 -14.68 -5.89
N GLU A 157 -33.34 -15.58 -6.72
CA GLU A 157 -33.82 -16.97 -6.80
C GLU A 157 -33.46 -17.81 -5.56
N GLU A 158 -32.46 -17.37 -4.79
CA GLU A 158 -31.92 -18.08 -3.63
C GLU A 158 -32.21 -17.32 -2.32
N ASP A 159 -32.51 -18.05 -1.25
CA ASP A 159 -32.47 -17.53 0.13
C ASP A 159 -31.02 -17.51 0.62
N ASN A 160 -30.32 -16.40 0.38
CA ASN A 160 -28.89 -16.26 0.66
C ASN A 160 -28.54 -14.85 1.18
N LEU A 161 -27.91 -14.79 2.35
CA LEU A 161 -27.47 -13.52 2.96
C LEU A 161 -26.55 -12.69 2.04
N ASN A 162 -25.83 -13.36 1.14
CA ASN A 162 -24.92 -12.72 0.20
C ASN A 162 -25.63 -12.10 -1.02
N ASN A 163 -26.94 -12.23 -1.13
CA ASN A 163 -27.72 -11.58 -2.19
C ASN A 163 -27.47 -10.07 -2.26
N ARG A 164 -27.16 -9.42 -1.12
CA ARG A 164 -26.80 -7.99 -1.06
C ARG A 164 -25.51 -7.61 -1.80
N PHE A 165 -24.69 -8.58 -2.19
CA PHE A 165 -23.46 -8.36 -2.96
C PHE A 165 -23.61 -8.68 -4.44
N LYS A 166 -24.77 -9.18 -4.87
CA LYS A 166 -25.05 -9.36 -6.29
C LYS A 166 -25.09 -7.99 -6.98
N PRO A 167 -24.70 -7.91 -8.26
CA PRO A 167 -24.82 -6.67 -9.02
C PRO A 167 -26.27 -6.18 -9.01
N ILE A 168 -26.46 -4.94 -8.58
CA ILE A 168 -27.75 -4.26 -8.66
C ILE A 168 -27.71 -3.39 -9.90
N GLU A 169 -28.67 -3.60 -10.80
CA GLU A 169 -28.77 -2.82 -12.02
C GLU A 169 -29.21 -1.38 -11.71
N ASP A 170 -29.05 -0.48 -12.67
CA ASP A 170 -29.60 0.89 -12.66
C ASP A 170 -29.27 1.80 -11.46
N LEU A 171 -28.28 1.45 -10.64
CA LEU A 171 -27.77 2.31 -9.58
C LEU A 171 -27.10 3.57 -10.16
N LYS A 172 -27.64 4.74 -9.79
CA LYS A 172 -27.15 6.06 -10.23
C LYS A 172 -26.20 6.72 -9.23
N ASN A 173 -26.14 6.20 -8.01
CA ASN A 173 -25.48 6.82 -6.88
C ASN A 173 -24.08 6.23 -6.68
N ASP A 174 -23.10 7.10 -6.44
CA ASP A 174 -21.72 6.70 -6.12
C ASP A 174 -21.58 6.08 -4.72
N ALA A 175 -22.57 6.32 -3.85
CA ALA A 175 -22.60 5.83 -2.48
C ALA A 175 -23.84 4.96 -2.21
N ILE A 176 -23.60 3.79 -1.62
CA ILE A 176 -24.62 2.86 -1.17
C ILE A 176 -24.44 2.65 0.33
N PHE A 177 -25.52 2.78 1.09
CA PHE A 177 -25.57 2.40 2.49
C PHE A 177 -26.34 1.09 2.64
N SER A 178 -25.60 0.03 2.94
CA SER A 178 -26.16 -1.29 3.20
C SER A 178 -26.50 -1.43 4.68
N VAL A 179 -27.73 -1.81 4.99
CA VAL A 179 -28.26 -1.89 6.36
C VAL A 179 -29.25 -3.05 6.50
N ASP A 180 -29.36 -3.61 7.69
CA ASP A 180 -30.35 -4.63 8.02
C ASP A 180 -31.70 -3.99 8.39
N ASP A 181 -32.78 -4.76 8.26
CA ASP A 181 -34.15 -4.29 8.47
C ASP A 181 -34.50 -3.90 9.92
N ASP A 182 -33.64 -4.23 10.88
CA ASP A 182 -33.78 -3.90 12.30
C ASP A 182 -32.79 -2.82 12.79
N VAL A 183 -32.04 -2.22 11.88
CA VAL A 183 -31.09 -1.15 12.21
C VAL A 183 -31.55 0.19 11.65
N ILE A 184 -31.82 1.12 12.57
CA ILE A 184 -32.17 2.51 12.26
C ILE A 184 -31.04 3.43 12.72
N VAL A 185 -30.36 4.06 11.75
CA VAL A 185 -29.39 5.13 12.03
C VAL A 185 -30.08 6.49 11.84
N PRO A 186 -30.05 7.40 12.83
CA PRO A 186 -30.64 8.72 12.68
C PRO A 186 -30.10 9.48 11.45
N CYS A 187 -30.99 10.10 10.68
CA CYS A 187 -30.62 10.78 9.43
C CYS A 187 -29.45 11.79 9.58
N PRO A 188 -29.34 12.60 10.67
CA PRO A 188 -28.22 13.51 10.82
C PRO A 188 -26.86 12.81 10.96
N THR A 189 -26.81 11.74 11.76
CA THR A 189 -25.61 10.91 11.95
C THR A 189 -25.21 10.26 10.64
N PHE A 190 -26.19 9.66 9.97
CA PHE A 190 -25.93 8.97 8.72
C PHE A 190 -25.49 9.92 7.59
N ARG A 191 -26.12 11.09 7.50
CA ARG A 191 -25.68 12.16 6.60
C ARG A 191 -24.22 12.52 6.87
N PHE A 192 -23.84 12.73 8.12
CA PHE A 192 -22.44 13.00 8.46
C PHE A 192 -21.51 11.89 7.96
N CYS A 193 -21.84 10.62 8.18
CA CYS A 193 -21.04 9.48 7.70
C CYS A 193 -20.77 9.49 6.19
N ILE A 194 -21.84 9.64 5.39
CA ILE A 194 -21.75 9.62 3.92
C ILE A 194 -20.92 10.80 3.39
N TYR A 195 -21.02 11.98 4.02
CA TYR A 195 -20.36 13.19 3.53
C TYR A 195 -18.97 13.43 4.11
N SER A 196 -18.63 12.80 5.23
CA SER A 196 -17.35 13.03 5.90
C SER A 196 -16.32 11.93 5.63
N MET A 197 -16.72 10.76 5.08
CA MET A 197 -15.82 9.60 4.86
C MET A 197 -14.87 9.32 6.04
N ALA A 198 -15.29 9.70 7.26
CA ALA A 198 -14.51 9.66 8.47
C ALA A 198 -15.32 8.82 9.45
N GLU A 199 -14.83 7.60 9.65
CA GLU A 199 -15.13 6.71 10.78
C GLU A 199 -16.58 6.71 11.24
N CYS A 200 -17.41 5.92 10.56
CA CYS A 200 -18.69 5.51 11.11
C CYS A 200 -18.68 4.02 11.35
N PHE A 201 -18.08 3.60 12.48
CA PHE A 201 -18.41 2.42 13.26
C PHE A 201 -17.80 2.57 14.66
#